data_AF-A0A354D2H6-F1
#
_entry.id   AF-A0A354D2H6-F1
#
_cell.length_a   1.000
_cell.length_b   1.000
_cell.length_c   1.000
_cell.angle_alpha   90.00
_cell.angle_beta   90.00
_cell.angle_gamma   90.00
#
_symmetry.space_group_name_H-M   'P 1'
#
loop_
_entity.id
_entity.type
_entity.pdbx_description
1 polymer ?
#
loop_
_entity_poly.entity_id
_entity_poly.type
_entity_poly.pdbx_seq_one_letter_code
_entity_poly.pdbx_strand_id
1 'polypeptide(L)'
;MKKEHDYLICIDSDGCAMDTMNSKHFYCFGPEWVKQYGLEDIKEEALKYWNQINLYSKTRGINRFKGLAMGLEWAKEKGYETEGQEEFVAWTKEAPELSNPALLAQCQKKKNPCMEQALLWSIHVNLAVKEPGMEQGAFYGVREALEKMSPKADLAVVSSANAQAVEEEWSKYELKPYCKALLSQEAGSKAECIQKLSALGYPPEQILMVGDAMGDYEAAKKNGVWFYPIVVNNEKESWQQLQEEAYPKLLHGTFDREYQKELLDKFERGLQETL
;
A
#
# COMPACT_ATOMS: atom_id res chain seq x y z
N MET A 1 12.62 -18.43 -0.71
CA MET A 1 12.52 -18.57 0.75
C MET A 1 12.26 -20.03 1.10
N LYS A 2 12.80 -20.53 2.22
CA LYS A 2 12.52 -21.86 2.79
C LYS A 2 11.83 -21.66 4.14
N LYS A 3 10.87 -22.54 4.49
CA LYS A 3 10.24 -22.56 5.81
C LYS A 3 11.25 -22.97 6.89
N GLU A 4 11.44 -22.11 7.89
CA GLU A 4 12.29 -22.37 9.07
C GLU A 4 11.48 -22.37 10.37
N HIS A 5 10.37 -21.65 10.41
CA HIS A 5 9.46 -21.59 11.54
C HIS A 5 8.06 -22.05 11.15
N ASP A 6 7.22 -22.34 12.15
CA ASP A 6 5.83 -22.76 11.90
C ASP A 6 4.94 -21.61 11.44
N TYR A 7 5.27 -20.38 11.83
CA TYR A 7 4.49 -19.18 11.53
C TYR A 7 5.13 -18.34 10.42
N LEU A 8 4.28 -17.69 9.63
CA LEU A 8 4.66 -16.73 8.60
C LEU A 8 3.97 -15.39 8.87
N ILE A 9 4.74 -14.31 8.89
CA ILE A 9 4.19 -12.96 9.00
C ILE A 9 4.57 -12.20 7.72
N CYS A 10 3.55 -11.89 6.92
CA CYS A 10 3.66 -11.03 5.76
C CYS A 10 3.47 -9.57 6.21
N ILE A 11 4.36 -8.67 5.79
CA ILE A 11 4.38 -7.29 6.27
C ILE A 11 4.39 -6.36 5.06
N ASP A 12 3.42 -5.45 4.98
CA ASP A 12 3.48 -4.37 3.99
C ASP A 12 4.56 -3.33 4.33
N SER A 13 5.06 -2.64 3.31
CA SER A 13 6.12 -1.64 3.43
C SER A 13 5.58 -0.24 3.68
N ASP A 14 5.16 0.46 2.63
CA ASP A 14 4.75 1.86 2.67
C ASP A 14 3.47 2.02 3.50
N GLY A 15 3.45 2.92 4.48
CA GLY A 15 2.28 3.17 5.33
C GLY A 15 2.05 2.13 6.43
N CYS A 16 2.79 1.03 6.40
CA CYS A 16 2.74 -0.06 7.38
C CYS A 16 4.02 -0.14 8.21
N ALA A 17 5.14 -0.52 7.59
CA ALA A 17 6.46 -0.55 8.24
C ALA A 17 7.23 0.78 8.07
N MET A 18 7.04 1.45 6.93
CA MET A 18 7.75 2.68 6.55
C MET A 18 6.79 3.88 6.55
N ASP A 19 7.21 5.01 7.15
CA ASP A 19 6.43 6.25 7.23
C ASP A 19 6.51 7.11 5.94
N THR A 20 6.52 6.43 4.81
CA THR A 20 6.79 7.02 3.50
C THR A 20 5.52 7.38 2.74
N MET A 21 4.35 6.84 3.13
CA MET A 21 3.12 7.01 2.36
C MET A 21 2.63 8.46 2.38
N ASN A 22 2.58 9.09 3.56
CA ASN A 22 2.12 10.48 3.68
C ASN A 22 3.04 11.44 2.93
N SER A 23 4.37 11.32 3.08
CA SER A 23 5.33 12.18 2.39
C SER A 23 5.24 12.03 0.87
N LYS A 24 5.16 10.79 0.36
CA LYS A 24 4.96 10.52 -1.07
C LYS A 24 3.71 11.25 -1.58
N HIS A 25 2.57 11.14 -0.91
CA HIS A 25 1.34 11.78 -1.36
C HIS A 25 1.36 13.31 -1.26
N PHE A 26 1.87 13.87 -0.15
CA PHE A 26 1.93 15.31 0.09
C PHE A 26 2.89 16.04 -0.82
N TYR A 27 4.03 15.43 -1.16
CA TYR A 27 5.11 16.12 -1.86
C TYR A 27 5.30 15.66 -3.31
N CYS A 28 4.82 14.47 -3.68
CA CYS A 28 4.96 13.94 -5.05
C CYS A 28 3.61 13.78 -5.76
N PHE A 29 2.77 12.86 -5.29
CA PHE A 29 1.61 12.41 -6.07
C PHE A 29 0.57 13.52 -6.26
N GLY A 30 0.15 14.17 -5.17
CA GLY A 30 -0.82 15.25 -5.21
C GLY A 30 -0.30 16.48 -5.96
N PRO A 31 0.91 17.01 -5.63
CA PRO A 31 1.49 18.14 -6.34
C PRO A 31 1.68 17.92 -7.83
N GLU A 32 2.16 16.75 -8.27
CA GLU A 32 2.28 16.45 -9.70
C GLU A 32 0.91 16.28 -10.38
N TRP A 33 -0.12 15.81 -9.67
CA TRP A 33 -1.48 15.81 -10.21
C TRP A 33 -2.00 17.23 -10.43
N VAL A 34 -1.86 18.12 -9.44
CA VAL A 34 -2.24 19.54 -9.56
C VAL A 34 -1.55 20.18 -10.76
N LYS A 35 -0.23 20.01 -10.87
CA LYS A 35 0.59 20.58 -11.94
C LYS A 35 0.27 20.01 -13.32
N GLN A 36 0.10 18.69 -13.43
CA GLN A 36 -0.12 18.04 -14.73
C GLN A 36 -1.49 18.41 -15.34
N TYR A 37 -2.49 18.63 -14.49
CA TYR A 37 -3.88 18.87 -14.90
C TYR A 37 -4.34 20.32 -14.73
N GLY A 38 -3.41 21.25 -14.43
CA GLY A 38 -3.69 22.68 -14.40
C GLY A 38 -4.63 23.12 -13.26
N LEU A 39 -4.52 22.48 -12.08
CA LEU A 39 -5.42 22.70 -10.94
C LEU A 39 -4.90 23.78 -9.96
N GLU A 40 -3.96 24.63 -10.38
CA GLU A 40 -3.28 25.58 -9.49
C GLU A 40 -4.25 26.55 -8.80
N ASP A 41 -5.29 26.99 -9.50
CA ASP A 41 -6.31 27.91 -8.97
C ASP A 41 -7.14 27.30 -7.82
N ILE A 42 -7.21 25.96 -7.75
CA ILE A 42 -7.93 25.21 -6.71
C ILE A 42 -7.01 24.28 -5.92
N LYS A 43 -5.69 24.58 -5.90
CA LYS A 43 -4.64 23.70 -5.36
C LYS A 43 -4.95 23.18 -3.96
N GLU A 44 -5.38 24.04 -3.03
CA GLU A 44 -5.64 23.64 -1.64
C GLU A 44 -6.79 22.63 -1.54
N GLU A 45 -7.90 22.89 -2.26
CA GLU A 45 -9.06 22.02 -2.29
C GLU A 45 -8.72 20.69 -2.97
N ALA A 46 -8.00 20.75 -4.10
CA ALA A 46 -7.53 19.59 -4.84
C ALA A 46 -6.65 18.69 -3.95
N LEU A 47 -5.59 19.24 -3.34
CA LEU A 47 -4.70 18.46 -2.47
C LEU A 47 -5.45 17.88 -1.26
N LYS A 48 -6.41 18.60 -0.68
CA LYS A 48 -7.26 18.06 0.40
C LYS A 48 -8.03 16.83 -0.10
N TYR A 49 -8.68 16.91 -1.26
CA TYR A 49 -9.38 15.77 -1.85
C TYR A 49 -8.44 14.60 -2.15
N TRP A 50 -7.29 14.87 -2.79
CA TRP A 50 -6.28 13.86 -3.12
C TRP A 50 -5.82 13.09 -1.90
N ASN A 51 -5.47 13.81 -0.83
CA ASN A 51 -5.01 13.21 0.42
C ASN A 51 -6.14 12.42 1.08
N GLN A 52 -7.38 12.91 1.02
CA GLN A 52 -8.52 12.20 1.58
C GLN A 52 -8.71 10.82 0.96
N ILE A 53 -8.75 10.76 -0.38
CA ILE A 53 -9.01 9.51 -1.07
C ILE A 53 -7.82 8.54 -0.97
N ASN A 54 -6.58 9.03 -0.91
CA ASN A 54 -5.40 8.16 -0.95
C ASN A 54 -4.81 7.82 0.43
N LEU A 55 -5.10 8.60 1.47
CA LEU A 55 -4.49 8.41 2.80
C LEU A 55 -5.52 8.13 3.90
N TYR A 56 -6.72 8.70 3.84
CA TYR A 56 -7.61 8.77 5.01
C TYR A 56 -9.01 8.17 4.79
N SER A 57 -9.17 7.36 3.75
CA SER A 57 -10.45 6.72 3.42
C SER A 57 -10.28 5.26 3.07
N LYS A 58 -11.37 4.55 2.78
CA LYS A 58 -11.33 3.13 2.35
C LYS A 58 -10.52 2.87 1.08
N THR A 59 -10.18 3.92 0.32
CA THR A 59 -9.28 3.86 -0.84
C THR A 59 -7.81 4.15 -0.48
N ARG A 60 -7.45 4.16 0.80
CA ARG A 60 -6.06 4.23 1.26
C ARG A 60 -5.20 3.16 0.59
N GLY A 61 -4.02 3.56 0.10
CA GLY A 61 -3.08 2.65 -0.55
C GLY A 61 -3.56 2.07 -1.89
N ILE A 62 -4.62 2.64 -2.50
CA ILE A 62 -5.10 2.18 -3.80
C ILE A 62 -4.03 2.39 -4.90
N ASN A 63 -4.13 1.62 -5.98
CA ASN A 63 -3.28 1.83 -7.15
C ASN A 63 -3.37 3.28 -7.64
N ARG A 64 -2.21 3.88 -7.90
CA ARG A 64 -2.06 5.29 -8.30
C ARG A 64 -2.95 5.73 -9.46
N PHE A 65 -3.21 4.86 -10.45
CA PHE A 65 -4.07 5.20 -11.58
C PHE A 65 -5.55 5.22 -11.20
N LYS A 66 -5.97 4.37 -10.26
CA LYS A 66 -7.33 4.44 -9.69
C LYS A 66 -7.50 5.71 -8.84
N GLY A 67 -6.50 6.05 -8.03
CA GLY A 67 -6.47 7.30 -7.28
C GLY A 67 -6.53 8.52 -8.19
N LEU A 68 -5.77 8.50 -9.30
CA LEU A 68 -5.85 9.53 -10.35
C LEU A 68 -7.25 9.58 -10.99
N ALA A 69 -7.84 8.44 -11.36
CA ALA A 69 -9.17 8.40 -11.96
C ALA A 69 -10.23 9.07 -11.07
N MET A 70 -10.22 8.80 -9.76
CA MET A 70 -11.09 9.48 -8.79
C MET A 70 -10.80 10.99 -8.72
N GLY A 71 -9.52 11.38 -8.72
CA GLY A 71 -9.10 12.78 -8.79
C GLY A 71 -9.64 13.50 -10.03
N LEU A 72 -9.59 12.86 -11.20
CA LEU A 72 -10.09 13.42 -12.45
C LEU A 72 -11.62 13.50 -12.48
N GLU A 73 -12.33 12.49 -11.94
CA GLU A 73 -13.79 12.56 -11.78
C GLU A 73 -14.20 13.74 -10.90
N TRP A 74 -13.50 13.95 -9.78
CA TRP A 74 -13.71 15.12 -8.91
C TRP A 74 -13.36 16.46 -9.59
N ALA A 75 -12.24 16.52 -10.32
CA ALA A 75 -11.81 17.73 -11.01
C ALA A 75 -12.79 18.12 -12.14
N LYS A 76 -13.40 17.14 -12.80
CA LYS A 76 -14.44 17.34 -13.82
C LYS A 76 -15.66 18.06 -13.25
N GLU A 77 -16.09 17.73 -12.02
CA GLU A 77 -17.18 18.45 -11.33
C GLU A 77 -16.85 19.93 -11.03
N LYS A 78 -15.56 20.27 -11.04
CA LYS A 78 -15.03 21.64 -10.83
C LYS A 78 -14.73 22.38 -12.14
N GLY A 79 -15.02 21.77 -13.30
CA GLY A 79 -14.79 22.36 -14.62
C GLY A 79 -13.43 22.03 -15.25
N TYR A 80 -12.66 21.12 -14.65
CA TYR A 80 -11.38 20.65 -15.20
C TYR A 80 -11.57 19.27 -15.84
N GLU A 81 -11.84 19.26 -17.14
CA GLU A 81 -12.07 18.04 -17.91
C GLU A 81 -10.91 17.77 -18.86
N THR A 82 -10.51 16.48 -18.96
CA THR A 82 -9.49 16.03 -19.91
C THR A 82 -10.13 15.18 -21.00
N GLU A 83 -9.81 15.44 -22.26
CA GLU A 83 -10.30 14.64 -23.38
C GLU A 83 -9.91 13.16 -23.23
N GLY A 84 -10.89 12.26 -23.35
CA GLY A 84 -10.70 10.81 -23.25
C GLY A 84 -10.67 10.28 -21.81
N GLN A 85 -11.09 11.09 -20.83
CA GLN A 85 -11.15 10.72 -19.41
C GLN A 85 -12.04 9.50 -19.15
N GLU A 86 -13.20 9.38 -19.79
CA GLU A 86 -14.09 8.22 -19.58
C GLU A 86 -13.39 6.89 -19.92
N GLU A 87 -12.62 6.84 -21.02
CA GLU A 87 -11.90 5.62 -21.36
C GLU A 87 -10.71 5.35 -20.43
N PHE A 88 -10.03 6.38 -19.91
CA PHE A 88 -9.03 6.17 -18.87
C PHE A 88 -9.65 5.58 -17.61
N VAL A 89 -10.76 6.16 -17.13
CA VAL A 89 -11.51 5.65 -15.97
C VAL A 89 -11.94 4.20 -16.20
N ALA A 90 -12.52 3.87 -17.35
CA ALA A 90 -12.91 2.50 -17.69
C ALA A 90 -11.71 1.54 -17.68
N TRP A 91 -10.60 1.94 -18.27
CA TRP A 91 -9.36 1.16 -18.26
C TRP A 91 -8.88 0.85 -16.83
N THR A 92 -8.96 1.80 -15.90
CA THR A 92 -8.54 1.55 -14.51
C THR A 92 -9.40 0.51 -13.78
N LYS A 93 -10.61 0.24 -14.26
CA LYS A 93 -11.54 -0.75 -13.71
C LYS A 93 -11.37 -2.13 -14.34
N GLU A 94 -11.06 -2.17 -15.63
CA GLU A 94 -11.10 -3.41 -16.44
C GLU A 94 -9.72 -4.00 -16.73
N ALA A 95 -8.65 -3.21 -16.66
CA ALA A 95 -7.33 -3.67 -17.04
C ALA A 95 -6.82 -4.81 -16.12
N PRO A 96 -6.18 -5.84 -16.69
CA PRO A 96 -5.59 -6.92 -15.90
C PRO A 96 -4.40 -6.44 -15.05
N GLU A 97 -3.75 -5.35 -15.46
CA GLU A 97 -2.59 -4.76 -14.81
C GLU A 97 -2.63 -3.23 -14.92
N LEU A 98 -2.31 -2.55 -13.82
CA LEU A 98 -2.27 -1.10 -13.72
C LEU A 98 -0.85 -0.60 -13.45
N SER A 99 -0.06 -0.50 -14.52
CA SER A 99 1.36 -0.14 -14.49
C SER A 99 1.71 0.82 -15.63
N ASN A 100 2.86 1.51 -15.54
CA ASN A 100 3.35 2.36 -16.62
C ASN A 100 3.50 1.59 -17.94
N PRO A 101 4.09 0.37 -17.97
CA PRO A 101 4.16 -0.42 -19.20
C PRO A 101 2.77 -0.77 -19.77
N ALA A 102 1.82 -1.17 -18.92
CA ALA A 102 0.47 -1.50 -19.36
C ALA A 102 -0.24 -0.29 -19.96
N LEU A 103 -0.12 0.89 -19.35
CA LEU A 103 -0.71 2.14 -19.85
C LEU A 103 -0.05 2.59 -21.15
N LEU A 104 1.29 2.52 -21.25
CA LEU A 104 2.03 2.82 -22.48
C LEU A 104 1.56 1.94 -23.65
N ALA A 105 1.36 0.65 -23.41
CA ALA A 105 0.84 -0.26 -24.42
C ALA A 105 -0.59 0.09 -24.88
N GLN A 106 -1.41 0.73 -24.02
CA GLN A 106 -2.72 1.26 -24.43
C GLN A 106 -2.60 2.52 -25.28
N CYS A 107 -1.74 3.47 -24.88
CA CYS A 107 -1.50 4.70 -25.64
C CYS A 107 -0.99 4.39 -27.07
N GLN A 108 -0.23 3.31 -27.26
CA GLN A 108 0.23 2.86 -28.58
C GLN A 108 -0.88 2.28 -29.48
N LYS A 109 -1.99 1.79 -28.89
CA LYS A 109 -3.11 1.19 -29.64
C LYS A 109 -4.13 2.22 -30.09
N LYS A 110 -4.45 3.17 -29.22
CA LYS A 110 -5.46 4.20 -29.47
C LYS A 110 -4.97 5.51 -28.85
N LYS A 111 -4.98 6.58 -29.64
CA LYS A 111 -4.71 7.93 -29.13
C LYS A 111 -5.78 8.30 -28.11
N ASN A 112 -5.35 8.63 -26.89
CA ASN A 112 -6.22 9.11 -25.83
C ASN A 112 -5.41 10.12 -24.98
N PRO A 113 -5.73 11.43 -25.05
CA PRO A 113 -4.98 12.46 -24.35
C PRO A 113 -4.91 12.26 -22.82
N CYS A 114 -6.01 11.84 -22.19
CA CYS A 114 -6.02 11.55 -20.75
C CYS A 114 -5.06 10.41 -20.37
N MET A 115 -5.02 9.32 -21.14
CA MET A 115 -4.09 8.20 -20.88
C MET A 115 -2.63 8.62 -21.07
N GLU A 116 -2.32 9.45 -22.07
CA GLU A 116 -0.98 10.00 -22.29
C GLU A 116 -0.56 10.92 -21.13
N GLN A 117 -1.45 11.80 -20.67
CA GLN A 117 -1.21 12.65 -19.50
C GLN A 117 -1.07 11.85 -18.20
N ALA A 118 -1.87 10.80 -18.00
CA ALA A 118 -1.75 9.90 -16.85
C ALA A 118 -0.41 9.16 -16.84
N LEU A 119 0.10 8.76 -18.01
CA LEU A 119 1.42 8.15 -18.13
C LEU A 119 2.52 9.15 -17.79
N LEU A 120 2.46 10.38 -18.33
CA LEU A 120 3.42 11.45 -18.02
C LEU A 120 3.40 11.80 -16.52
N TRP A 121 2.22 11.96 -15.94
CA TRP A 121 2.05 12.15 -14.49
C TRP A 121 2.77 11.07 -13.70
N SER A 122 2.53 9.79 -14.01
CA SER A 122 3.15 8.69 -13.26
C SER A 122 4.67 8.64 -13.43
N ILE A 123 5.20 9.06 -14.59
CA ILE A 123 6.64 9.23 -14.81
C ILE A 123 7.19 10.36 -13.94
N HIS A 124 6.54 11.52 -13.91
CA HIS A 124 6.95 12.65 -13.06
C HIS A 124 6.90 12.30 -11.57
N VAL A 125 5.85 11.58 -11.12
CA VAL A 125 5.78 11.06 -9.76
C VAL A 125 6.96 10.15 -9.44
N ASN A 126 7.34 9.24 -10.35
CA ASN A 126 8.50 8.38 -10.13
C ASN A 126 9.83 9.15 -10.05
N LEU A 127 9.94 10.30 -10.74
CA LEU A 127 11.11 11.18 -10.63
C LEU A 127 11.10 11.91 -9.29
N ALA A 128 9.96 12.48 -8.89
CA ALA A 128 9.80 13.21 -7.64
C ALA A 128 10.09 12.32 -6.41
N VAL A 129 9.60 11.07 -6.39
CA VAL A 129 9.85 10.13 -5.29
C VAL A 129 11.34 9.81 -5.09
N LYS A 130 12.18 9.99 -6.12
CA LYS A 130 13.62 9.78 -6.04
C LYS A 130 14.40 11.01 -5.55
N GLU A 131 13.74 12.16 -5.37
CA GLU A 131 14.44 13.35 -4.91
C GLU A 131 14.85 13.22 -3.43
N PRO A 132 16.12 13.52 -3.09
CA PRO A 132 16.60 13.44 -1.71
C PRO A 132 15.86 14.37 -0.75
N GLY A 133 15.66 13.92 0.49
CA GLY A 133 15.09 14.74 1.58
C GLY A 133 13.62 14.52 1.88
N MET A 134 12.94 13.60 1.16
CA MET A 134 11.55 13.19 1.45
C MET A 134 11.42 12.00 2.40
N GLU A 135 12.55 11.45 2.84
CA GLU A 135 12.57 10.18 3.55
C GLU A 135 12.15 10.32 5.02
N GLN A 136 11.09 9.61 5.36
CA GLN A 136 10.78 9.26 6.74
C GLN A 136 11.13 7.78 6.93
N GLY A 137 11.64 7.44 8.11
CA GLY A 137 12.11 6.10 8.38
C GLY A 137 11.02 5.09 8.69
N ALA A 138 11.45 3.96 9.24
CA ALA A 138 10.51 2.99 9.80
C ALA A 138 9.69 3.65 10.93
N PHE A 139 8.42 3.26 11.05
CA PHE A 139 7.61 3.67 12.20
C PHE A 139 8.24 3.21 13.52
N TYR A 140 7.96 3.96 14.59
CA TYR A 140 8.42 3.60 15.92
C TYR A 140 7.90 2.22 16.33
N GLY A 141 8.79 1.36 16.86
CA GLY A 141 8.44 0.01 17.31
C GLY A 141 8.51 -1.07 16.23
N VAL A 142 8.69 -0.71 14.95
CA VAL A 142 8.80 -1.68 13.85
C VAL A 142 10.00 -2.59 14.05
N ARG A 143 11.20 -2.02 14.25
CA ARG A 143 12.43 -2.79 14.39
C ARG A 143 12.34 -3.75 15.57
N GLU A 144 11.88 -3.25 16.71
CA GLU A 144 11.69 -4.03 17.94
C GLU A 144 10.70 -5.17 17.73
N ALA A 145 9.61 -4.93 17.00
CA ALA A 145 8.65 -5.96 16.65
C ALA A 145 9.26 -7.03 15.74
N LEU A 146 10.00 -6.64 14.69
CA LEU A 146 10.67 -7.59 13.79
C LEU A 146 11.73 -8.44 14.53
N GLU A 147 12.52 -7.82 15.39
CA GLU A 147 13.51 -8.50 16.23
C GLU A 147 12.84 -9.50 17.19
N LYS A 148 11.69 -9.15 17.75
CA LYS A 148 10.91 -10.04 18.64
C LYS A 148 10.25 -11.20 17.89
N MET A 149 9.79 -10.97 16.66
CA MET A 149 9.03 -11.97 15.88
C MET A 149 9.93 -12.94 15.12
N SER A 150 11.02 -12.45 14.52
CA SER A 150 11.93 -13.24 13.66
C SER A 150 12.52 -14.53 14.27
N PRO A 151 12.69 -14.68 15.60
CA PRO A 151 13.17 -15.94 16.18
C PRO A 151 12.14 -17.07 16.25
N LYS A 152 10.86 -16.80 15.99
CA LYS A 152 9.78 -17.81 16.05
C LYS A 152 8.80 -17.76 14.87
N ALA A 153 8.96 -16.80 13.97
CA ALA A 153 8.16 -16.68 12.77
C ALA A 153 9.07 -16.26 11.61
N ASP A 154 8.82 -16.82 10.43
CA ASP A 154 9.44 -16.33 9.22
C ASP A 154 8.75 -15.03 8.79
N LEU A 155 9.54 -13.99 8.54
CA LEU A 155 9.03 -12.68 8.14
C LEU A 155 9.25 -12.47 6.64
N ALA A 156 8.24 -11.98 5.93
CA ALA A 156 8.33 -11.66 4.51
C ALA A 156 7.69 -10.30 4.23
N VAL A 157 8.36 -9.46 3.46
CA VAL A 157 7.78 -8.20 3.01
C VAL A 157 6.93 -8.47 1.77
N VAL A 158 5.73 -7.90 1.73
CA VAL A 158 4.80 -8.01 0.61
C VAL A 158 4.32 -6.60 0.24
N SER A 159 4.98 -5.98 -0.73
CA SER A 159 4.81 -4.56 -1.06
C SER A 159 4.34 -4.34 -2.50
N SER A 160 3.57 -3.26 -2.69
CA SER A 160 3.21 -2.74 -4.02
C SER A 160 4.27 -1.79 -4.60
N ALA A 161 5.34 -1.49 -3.86
CA ALA A 161 6.46 -0.70 -4.36
C ALA A 161 7.34 -1.53 -5.32
N ASN A 162 8.21 -0.84 -6.05
CA ASN A 162 9.20 -1.50 -6.93
C ASN A 162 10.33 -2.14 -6.12
N ALA A 163 10.92 -3.21 -6.65
CA ALA A 163 11.95 -3.99 -5.97
C ALA A 163 13.12 -3.14 -5.45
N GLN A 164 13.58 -2.18 -6.25
CA GLN A 164 14.69 -1.31 -5.87
C GLN A 164 14.35 -0.45 -4.65
N ALA A 165 13.17 0.18 -4.63
CA ALA A 165 12.74 1.00 -3.50
C ALA A 165 12.60 0.19 -2.21
N VAL A 166 11.96 -1.00 -2.27
CA VAL A 166 11.83 -1.87 -1.10
C VAL A 166 13.20 -2.30 -0.57
N GLU A 167 14.10 -2.72 -1.47
CA GLU A 167 15.45 -3.13 -1.11
C GLU A 167 16.27 -2.00 -0.47
N GLU A 168 16.22 -0.79 -1.04
CA GLU A 168 16.93 0.38 -0.54
C GLU A 168 16.39 0.82 0.82
N GLU A 169 15.07 1.01 0.96
CA GLU A 169 14.42 1.44 2.21
C GLU A 169 14.67 0.43 3.34
N TRP A 170 14.40 -0.87 3.11
CA TRP A 170 14.54 -1.90 4.14
C TRP A 170 16.00 -2.15 4.53
N SER A 171 16.94 -1.96 3.62
CA SER A 171 18.37 -2.06 3.94
C SER A 171 18.86 -0.83 4.70
N LYS A 172 18.43 0.38 4.28
CA LYS A 172 18.81 1.65 4.92
C LYS A 172 18.42 1.71 6.39
N TYR A 173 17.23 1.21 6.72
CA TYR A 173 16.72 1.19 8.10
C TYR A 173 17.04 -0.11 8.86
N GLU A 174 17.93 -0.94 8.32
CA GLU A 174 18.39 -2.19 8.95
C GLU A 174 17.26 -3.18 9.30
N LEU A 175 16.16 -3.15 8.55
CA LEU A 175 15.01 -4.06 8.75
C LEU A 175 15.15 -5.35 7.94
N LYS A 176 15.84 -5.27 6.80
CA LYS A 176 16.06 -6.40 5.90
C LYS A 176 16.60 -7.66 6.59
N PRO A 177 17.57 -7.59 7.53
CA PRO A 177 18.13 -8.79 8.18
C PRO A 177 17.10 -9.66 8.92
N TYR A 178 15.96 -9.11 9.32
CA TYR A 178 14.90 -9.86 9.99
C TYR A 178 13.97 -10.61 9.02
N CYS A 179 14.05 -10.32 7.71
CA CYS A 179 13.14 -10.83 6.70
C CYS A 179 13.79 -11.94 5.85
N LYS A 180 13.01 -12.97 5.54
CA LYS A 180 13.40 -14.09 4.67
C LYS A 180 13.18 -13.82 3.19
N ALA A 181 12.32 -12.86 2.86
CA ALA A 181 12.05 -12.42 1.50
C ALA A 181 11.55 -10.97 1.48
N LEU A 182 11.92 -10.25 0.42
CA LEU A 182 11.33 -8.96 0.06
C LEU A 182 10.59 -9.15 -1.27
N LEU A 183 9.25 -9.26 -1.23
CA LEU A 183 8.40 -9.42 -2.40
C LEU A 183 7.80 -8.06 -2.77
N SER A 184 8.20 -7.55 -3.93
CA SER A 184 7.74 -6.27 -4.51
C SER A 184 6.67 -6.50 -5.57
N GLN A 185 6.20 -5.43 -6.22
CA GLN A 185 5.23 -5.50 -7.31
C GLN A 185 5.66 -6.47 -8.45
N GLU A 186 6.96 -6.62 -8.70
CA GLU A 186 7.50 -7.51 -9.73
C GLU A 186 7.33 -9.00 -9.37
N ALA A 187 7.12 -9.33 -8.08
CA ALA A 187 6.82 -10.68 -7.63
C ALA A 187 5.34 -11.08 -7.83
N GLY A 188 4.49 -10.13 -8.19
CA GLY A 188 3.05 -10.27 -8.38
C GLY A 188 2.25 -9.39 -7.41
N SER A 189 0.93 -9.48 -7.48
CA SER A 189 0.05 -8.83 -6.51
C SER A 189 0.27 -9.36 -5.10
N LYS A 190 -0.07 -8.56 -4.07
CA LYS A 190 0.05 -8.99 -2.66
C LYS A 190 -0.63 -10.34 -2.40
N ALA A 191 -1.81 -10.56 -2.99
CA ALA A 191 -2.54 -11.82 -2.87
C ALA A 191 -1.78 -13.01 -3.49
N GLU A 192 -1.15 -12.84 -4.66
CA GLU A 192 -0.34 -13.87 -5.29
C GLU A 192 0.95 -14.14 -4.52
N CYS A 193 1.56 -13.10 -3.94
CA CYS A 193 2.72 -13.23 -3.07
C CYS A 193 2.40 -14.06 -1.82
N ILE A 194 1.30 -13.74 -1.11
CA ILE A 194 0.82 -14.53 0.04
C ILE A 194 0.50 -15.97 -0.37
N GLN A 195 -0.14 -16.17 -1.53
CA GLN A 195 -0.44 -17.52 -2.04
C GLN A 195 0.84 -18.34 -2.26
N LYS A 196 1.85 -17.75 -2.92
CA LYS A 196 3.15 -18.40 -3.17
C LYS A 196 3.87 -18.72 -1.86
N LEU A 197 3.80 -17.83 -0.87
CA LEU A 197 4.40 -18.07 0.45
C LEU A 197 3.66 -19.17 1.23
N SER A 198 2.33 -19.17 1.23
CA SER A 198 1.50 -20.20 1.87
C SER A 198 1.81 -21.60 1.30
N ALA A 199 2.03 -21.68 -0.02
CA ALA A 199 2.39 -22.93 -0.71
C ALA A 199 3.74 -23.54 -0.25
N LEU A 200 4.54 -22.84 0.55
CA LEU A 200 5.74 -23.38 1.20
C LEU A 200 5.42 -24.29 2.41
N GLY A 201 4.14 -24.50 2.72
CA GLY A 201 3.67 -25.39 3.78
C GLY A 201 3.27 -24.67 5.06
N TYR A 202 2.82 -23.42 4.97
CA TYR A 202 2.20 -22.71 6.08
C TYR A 202 0.68 -22.85 5.96
N PRO A 203 0.00 -23.45 6.95
CA PRO A 203 -1.45 -23.49 6.96
C PRO A 203 -2.00 -22.08 7.25
N PRO A 204 -3.20 -21.74 6.75
CA PRO A 204 -3.70 -20.36 6.79
C PRO A 204 -3.79 -19.75 8.19
N GLU A 205 -4.09 -20.56 9.21
CA GLU A 205 -4.18 -20.16 10.61
C GLU A 205 -2.82 -19.78 11.24
N GLN A 206 -1.70 -20.11 10.59
CA GLN A 206 -0.34 -19.76 11.00
C GLN A 206 0.25 -18.59 10.20
N ILE A 207 -0.55 -17.99 9.31
CA ILE A 207 -0.14 -16.85 8.48
C ILE A 207 -0.86 -15.59 8.94
N LEU A 208 -0.10 -14.52 9.16
CA LEU A 208 -0.62 -13.19 9.47
C LEU A 208 -0.16 -12.18 8.41
N MET A 209 -1.10 -11.45 7.81
CA MET A 209 -0.80 -10.28 6.97
C MET A 209 -0.93 -9.01 7.80
N VAL A 210 0.16 -8.28 7.97
CA VAL A 210 0.22 -6.96 8.61
C VAL A 210 0.20 -5.90 7.52
N GLY A 211 -0.76 -4.97 7.55
CA GLY A 211 -0.89 -3.93 6.53
C GLY A 211 -1.81 -2.79 6.96
N ASP A 212 -1.77 -1.68 6.23
CA ASP A 212 -2.48 -0.44 6.56
C ASP A 212 -3.59 -0.09 5.55
N ALA A 213 -3.73 -0.86 4.47
CA ALA A 213 -4.69 -0.60 3.41
C ALA A 213 -5.72 -1.71 3.25
N MET A 214 -6.88 -1.38 2.69
CA MET A 214 -7.93 -2.36 2.40
C MET A 214 -7.46 -3.43 1.38
N GLY A 215 -6.49 -3.08 0.53
CA GLY A 215 -5.84 -4.02 -0.38
C GLY A 215 -5.10 -5.15 0.35
N ASP A 216 -4.54 -4.89 1.53
CA ASP A 216 -3.87 -5.91 2.36
C ASP A 216 -4.88 -6.87 2.97
N TYR A 217 -5.97 -6.32 3.51
CA TYR A 217 -7.05 -7.12 4.05
C TYR A 217 -7.67 -8.02 2.98
N GLU A 218 -7.96 -7.51 1.79
CA GLU A 218 -8.52 -8.32 0.71
C GLU A 218 -7.51 -9.38 0.22
N ALA A 219 -6.21 -9.09 0.23
CA ALA A 219 -5.17 -10.08 -0.06
C ALA A 219 -5.12 -11.19 0.99
N ALA A 220 -5.23 -10.84 2.27
CA ALA A 220 -5.29 -11.80 3.38
C ALA A 220 -6.54 -12.68 3.28
N LYS A 221 -7.71 -12.06 3.13
CA LYS A 221 -9.02 -12.70 2.99
C LYS A 221 -9.07 -13.66 1.80
N LYS A 222 -8.54 -13.27 0.64
CA LYS A 222 -8.48 -14.13 -0.56
C LYS A 222 -7.66 -15.40 -0.33
N ASN A 223 -6.67 -15.35 0.55
CA ASN A 223 -5.83 -16.49 0.93
C ASN A 223 -6.33 -17.21 2.19
N GLY A 224 -7.42 -16.74 2.81
CA GLY A 224 -7.95 -17.31 4.06
C GLY A 224 -7.04 -17.15 5.27
N VAL A 225 -6.10 -16.20 5.24
CA VAL A 225 -5.13 -15.94 6.32
C VAL A 225 -5.60 -14.80 7.23
N TRP A 226 -4.98 -14.67 8.40
CA TRP A 226 -5.30 -13.59 9.34
C TRP A 226 -4.81 -12.24 8.83
N PHE A 227 -5.47 -11.17 9.26
CA PHE A 227 -5.10 -9.79 8.95
C PHE A 227 -4.94 -8.97 10.22
N TYR A 228 -3.84 -8.23 10.33
CA TYR A 228 -3.60 -7.27 11.39
C TYR A 228 -3.45 -5.86 10.81
N PRO A 229 -4.34 -4.91 11.16
CA PRO A 229 -4.28 -3.56 10.64
C PRO A 229 -3.25 -2.69 11.37
N ILE A 230 -2.43 -1.98 10.61
CA ILE A 230 -1.76 -0.76 11.06
C ILE A 230 -2.73 0.40 10.82
N VAL A 231 -3.25 0.98 11.90
CA VAL A 231 -4.29 2.02 11.81
C VAL A 231 -3.64 3.37 11.60
N VAL A 232 -4.07 4.09 10.56
CA VAL A 232 -3.60 5.45 10.25
C VAL A 232 -3.72 6.38 11.47
N ASN A 233 -2.72 7.22 11.69
CA ASN A 233 -2.56 8.11 12.85
C ASN A 233 -2.43 7.39 14.22
N ASN A 234 -2.33 6.06 14.23
CA ASN A 234 -2.12 5.23 15.42
C ASN A 234 -1.08 4.13 15.11
N GLU A 235 -0.11 4.42 14.25
CA GLU A 235 0.85 3.43 13.73
C GLU A 235 1.71 2.89 14.87
N LYS A 236 2.19 3.77 15.75
CA LYS A 236 2.97 3.41 16.93
C LYS A 236 2.21 2.45 17.85
N GLU A 237 0.97 2.78 18.18
CA GLU A 237 0.10 1.97 19.03
C GLU A 237 -0.24 0.64 18.35
N SER A 238 -0.43 0.65 17.03
CA SER A 238 -0.68 -0.55 16.24
C SER A 238 0.54 -1.49 16.27
N TRP A 239 1.76 -0.98 16.12
CA TRP A 239 2.98 -1.79 16.24
C TRP A 239 3.19 -2.30 17.66
N GLN A 240 2.88 -1.49 18.69
CA GLN A 240 2.92 -1.93 20.08
C GLN A 240 1.92 -3.07 20.37
N GLN A 241 0.67 -2.92 19.95
CA GLN A 241 -0.36 -3.93 20.12
C GLN A 241 -0.01 -5.22 19.34
N LEU A 242 0.63 -5.11 18.17
CA LEU A 242 1.07 -6.28 17.40
C LEU A 242 2.03 -7.12 18.23
N GLN A 243 3.07 -6.50 18.79
CA GLN A 243 4.12 -7.21 19.51
C GLN A 243 3.70 -7.70 20.90
N GLU A 244 2.81 -6.98 21.60
CA GLU A 244 2.41 -7.29 22.98
C GLU A 244 1.20 -8.22 23.05
N GLU A 245 0.32 -8.19 22.05
CA GLU A 245 -0.97 -8.86 22.10
C GLU A 245 -1.20 -9.79 20.89
N ALA A 246 -1.23 -9.25 19.68
CA ALA A 246 -1.68 -9.98 18.49
C ALA A 246 -0.72 -11.13 18.11
N TYR A 247 0.59 -10.88 18.15
CA TYR A 247 1.61 -11.88 17.87
C TYR A 247 1.60 -13.02 18.92
N PRO A 248 1.57 -12.75 20.24
CA PRO A 248 1.35 -13.80 21.24
C PRO A 248 0.05 -14.59 21.03
N LYS A 249 -1.06 -13.94 20.66
CA LYS A 249 -2.32 -14.64 20.34
C LYS A 249 -2.16 -15.58 19.15
N LEU A 250 -1.46 -15.14 18.10
CA LEU A 250 -1.16 -15.99 16.93
C LEU A 250 -0.37 -17.25 17.34
N LEU A 251 0.72 -17.08 18.10
CA LEU A 251 1.58 -18.20 18.53
C LEU A 251 0.87 -19.21 19.44
N HIS A 252 -0.14 -18.78 20.20
CA HIS A 252 -0.92 -19.64 21.08
C HIS A 252 -2.22 -20.16 20.45
N GLY A 253 -2.48 -19.84 19.17
CA GLY A 253 -3.71 -20.25 18.47
C GLY A 253 -4.98 -19.58 19.01
N THR A 254 -4.85 -18.41 19.65
CA THR A 254 -5.96 -17.61 20.19
C THR A 254 -6.21 -16.32 19.41
N PHE A 255 -5.56 -16.15 18.26
CA PHE A 255 -5.95 -15.15 17.25
C PHE A 255 -7.17 -15.71 16.51
N ASP A 256 -8.37 -15.40 17.00
CA ASP A 256 -9.62 -15.96 16.50
C ASP A 256 -10.44 -14.93 15.70
N ARG A 257 -11.64 -15.35 15.28
CA ARG A 257 -12.55 -14.53 14.48
C ARG A 257 -13.13 -13.36 15.24
N GLU A 258 -13.28 -13.46 16.56
CA GLU A 258 -13.79 -12.38 17.40
C GLU A 258 -12.73 -11.28 17.48
N TYR A 259 -11.49 -11.66 17.78
CA TYR A 259 -10.36 -10.73 17.80
C TYR A 259 -10.11 -10.08 16.42
N GLN A 260 -10.13 -10.88 15.35
CA GLN A 260 -10.02 -10.35 13.98
C GLN A 260 -11.11 -9.32 13.69
N LYS A 261 -12.35 -9.53 14.15
CA LYS A 261 -13.44 -8.59 13.96
C LYS A 261 -13.22 -7.29 14.73
N GLU A 262 -12.78 -7.34 15.98
CA GLU A 262 -12.45 -6.14 16.77
C GLU A 262 -11.38 -5.28 16.10
N LEU A 263 -10.34 -5.91 15.57
CA LEU A 263 -9.28 -5.24 14.82
C LEU A 263 -9.83 -4.57 13.54
N LEU A 264 -10.70 -5.27 12.80
CA LEU A 264 -11.32 -4.72 11.59
C LEU A 264 -12.26 -3.56 11.90
N ASP A 265 -13.05 -3.64 12.98
CA ASP A 265 -13.92 -2.54 13.41
C ASP A 265 -13.10 -1.29 13.77
N LYS A 266 -11.94 -1.47 14.44
CA LYS A 266 -11.01 -0.37 14.73
C LYS A 266 -10.40 0.21 13.44
N PHE A 267 -10.01 -0.66 12.52
CA PHE A 267 -9.44 -0.28 11.23
C PHE A 267 -10.44 0.54 10.39
N GLU A 268 -11.67 0.06 10.26
CA GLU A 268 -12.71 0.75 9.50
C GLU A 268 -13.06 2.12 10.10
N ARG A 269 -13.09 2.26 11.42
CA ARG A 269 -13.28 3.57 12.07
C ARG A 269 -12.15 4.54 11.74
N GLY A 270 -10.89 4.08 11.77
CA GLY A 270 -9.73 4.91 11.39
C GLY A 270 -9.78 5.41 9.95
N LEU A 271 -10.50 4.72 9.06
CA LEU A 271 -10.71 5.11 7.66
C LEU A 271 -12.01 5.89 7.41
N GLN A 272 -12.80 6.18 8.45
CA GLN A 272 -14.08 6.91 8.35
C GLN A 272 -13.98 8.36 8.88
N GLU A 273 -12.96 8.70 9.67
CA GLU A 273 -12.88 9.96 10.44
C GLU A 273 -12.36 11.19 9.68
N THR A 274 -12.68 11.37 8.40
CA THR A 274 -12.24 12.60 7.71
C THR A 274 -13.25 13.11 6.69
N LEU A 275 -14.06 14.07 7.16
CA LEU A 275 -14.57 15.22 6.42
C LEU A 275 -14.53 16.45 7.32
#